data_AF-E9IWM4-F1
#
_entry.id   AF-E9IWM4-F1
#
_cell.length_a   1.000
_cell.length_b   1.000
_cell.length_c   1.000
_cell.angle_alpha   90.00
_cell.angle_beta   90.00
_cell.angle_gamma   90.00
#
_symmetry.space_group_name_H-M   'P 1'
#
loop_
_entity.id
_entity.type
_entity.pdbx_description
1 polymer ?
#
loop_
_entity_poly.entity_id
_entity_poly.type
_entity_poly.pdbx_seq_one_letter_code
_entity_poly.pdbx_strand_id
1 'polypeptide(L)'
;VPKQSLDERVKQSNFYRLVTAYRTHGHKQANLNPISTNEPQLLPELQPKNFKLNLLDKVRFQGILFTQQDEGTIEEAIRFLHATYSDAIGTEFSYLETEEEREWFAEAVETTLAESLNNETRKTIATEMLKSQAFDNFLAIKFVSLKRYGGEGAESMMAFWHEIFKLCAYGN
;
A
#
# COMPACT_ATOMS: atom_id res chain seq x y z
N VAL A 1 30.76 -0.23 -26.48
CA VAL A 1 30.21 0.00 -25.13
C VAL A 1 31.01 -0.85 -24.14
N PRO A 2 31.51 -0.28 -23.03
CA PRO A 2 32.23 -1.05 -22.01
C PRO A 2 31.35 -2.15 -21.40
N LYS A 3 31.90 -3.33 -21.08
CA LYS A 3 31.15 -4.45 -20.49
C LYS A 3 30.39 -4.05 -19.21
N GLN A 4 31.03 -3.27 -18.35
CA GLN A 4 30.44 -2.76 -17.11
C GLN A 4 29.14 -1.96 -17.35
N SER A 5 29.12 -1.12 -18.39
CA SER A 5 27.92 -0.33 -18.73
C SER A 5 26.76 -1.20 -19.23
N LEU A 6 27.06 -2.34 -19.85
CA LEU A 6 26.03 -3.31 -20.24
C LEU A 6 25.47 -4.03 -19.02
N ASP A 7 26.34 -4.44 -18.09
CA ASP A 7 25.92 -5.12 -16.86
C ASP A 7 25.03 -4.23 -15.99
N GLU A 8 25.37 -2.95 -15.84
CA GLU A 8 24.55 -1.96 -15.15
C GLU A 8 23.17 -1.78 -15.79
N ARG A 9 23.10 -1.73 -17.13
CA ARG A 9 21.82 -1.65 -17.85
C ARG A 9 20.95 -2.89 -17.65
N VAL A 10 21.56 -4.07 -17.66
CA VAL A 10 20.84 -5.33 -17.41
C VAL A 10 20.30 -5.36 -15.98
N LYS A 11 21.08 -4.96 -14.99
CA LYS A 11 20.61 -4.85 -13.59
C LYS A 11 19.44 -3.88 -13.47
N GLN A 12 19.56 -2.69 -14.07
CA GLN A 12 18.50 -1.68 -14.02
C GLN A 12 17.20 -2.17 -14.68
N SER A 13 17.31 -2.88 -15.82
CA SER A 13 16.14 -3.47 -16.49
C SER A 13 15.51 -4.60 -15.67
N ASN A 14 16.31 -5.44 -15.03
CA ASN A 14 15.81 -6.47 -14.12
C ASN A 14 15.14 -5.88 -12.89
N PHE A 15 15.67 -4.77 -12.37
CA PHE A 15 15.07 -4.03 -11.26
C PHE A 15 13.71 -3.45 -11.65
N TYR A 16 13.59 -2.82 -12.83
CA TYR A 16 12.29 -2.38 -13.35
C TYR A 16 11.28 -3.53 -13.39
N ARG A 17 11.67 -4.70 -13.90
CA ARG A 17 10.79 -5.89 -13.94
C ARG A 17 10.34 -6.36 -12.56
N LEU A 18 11.20 -6.26 -11.53
CA LEU A 18 10.84 -6.55 -10.15
C LEU A 18 9.77 -5.55 -9.64
N VAL A 19 9.98 -4.25 -9.88
CA VAL A 19 9.00 -3.21 -9.52
C VAL A 19 7.66 -3.44 -10.22
N THR A 20 7.65 -3.72 -11.52
CA THR A 20 6.43 -4.06 -12.25
C THR A 20 5.74 -5.29 -11.67
N ALA A 21 6.49 -6.31 -11.24
CA ALA A 21 5.93 -7.50 -10.60
C ALA A 21 5.22 -7.14 -9.28
N TYR A 22 5.80 -6.28 -8.45
CA TYR A 22 5.15 -5.78 -7.23
C TYR A 22 3.88 -4.97 -7.55
N ARG A 23 3.93 -4.04 -8.51
CA ARG A 23 2.75 -3.27 -8.94
C ARG A 23 1.61 -4.16 -9.47
N THR A 24 1.95 -5.30 -10.08
CA THR A 24 0.96 -6.20 -10.70
C THR A 24 0.46 -7.29 -9.74
N HIS A 25 1.29 -7.76 -8.81
CA HIS A 25 1.00 -8.96 -8.01
C HIS A 25 1.16 -8.77 -6.51
N GLY A 26 1.66 -7.62 -6.04
CA GLY A 26 1.90 -7.34 -4.62
C GLY A 26 0.66 -7.51 -3.75
N HIS A 27 -0.52 -7.17 -4.28
CA HIS A 27 -1.80 -7.35 -3.58
C HIS A 27 -2.06 -8.80 -3.15
N LYS A 28 -1.53 -9.80 -3.87
CA LYS A 28 -1.76 -11.23 -3.57
C LYS A 28 -1.07 -11.70 -2.28
N GLN A 29 -0.06 -10.96 -1.82
CA GLN A 29 0.62 -11.20 -0.54
C GLN A 29 0.29 -10.11 0.50
N ALA A 30 -0.69 -9.24 0.22
CA ALA A 30 -1.10 -8.22 1.18
C ALA A 30 -1.84 -8.85 2.38
N ASN A 31 -1.60 -8.30 3.57
CA ASN A 31 -2.24 -8.73 4.81
C ASN A 31 -3.58 -8.00 5.01
N LEU A 32 -4.61 -8.44 4.28
CA LEU A 32 -5.91 -7.75 4.23
C LEU A 32 -6.94 -8.25 5.24
N ASN A 33 -6.74 -9.45 5.80
CA ASN A 33 -7.75 -10.08 6.66
C ASN A 33 -7.47 -9.77 8.14
N PRO A 34 -8.30 -8.95 8.81
CA PRO A 34 -8.07 -8.53 10.20
C PRO A 34 -8.25 -9.66 11.23
N ILE A 35 -8.77 -10.81 10.83
CA ILE A 35 -9.02 -11.98 11.70
C ILE A 35 -8.01 -13.11 11.41
N SER A 36 -7.30 -13.05 10.28
CA SER A 36 -6.39 -14.12 9.89
C SER A 36 -5.21 -14.21 10.84
N THR A 37 -4.85 -15.43 11.23
CA THR A 37 -3.60 -15.75 11.94
C THR A 37 -2.51 -16.26 11.02
N ASN A 38 -2.82 -16.45 9.72
CA ASN A 38 -1.86 -16.97 8.76
C ASN A 38 -1.00 -15.85 8.21
N GLU A 39 0.31 -16.08 8.15
CA GLU A 39 1.22 -15.19 7.45
C GLU A 39 0.93 -15.20 5.94
N PRO A 40 1.05 -14.06 5.25
CA PRO A 40 0.93 -14.01 3.80
C PRO A 40 1.93 -14.95 3.13
N GLN A 41 1.48 -15.68 2.13
CA GLN A 41 2.33 -16.61 1.41
C GLN A 41 3.33 -15.85 0.53
N LEU A 42 4.61 -16.20 0.63
CA LEU A 42 5.65 -15.69 -0.26
C LEU A 42 5.33 -16.04 -1.72
N LEU A 43 5.18 -15.01 -2.56
CA LEU A 43 4.96 -15.18 -4.00
C LEU A 43 6.29 -15.41 -4.73
N PRO A 44 6.41 -16.49 -5.52
CA PRO A 44 7.56 -16.71 -6.39
C PRO A 44 7.80 -15.53 -7.36
N GLU A 45 6.75 -14.91 -7.87
CA GLU A 45 6.80 -13.80 -8.84
C GLU A 45 7.54 -12.57 -8.30
N LEU A 46 7.60 -12.43 -6.98
CA LEU A 46 8.20 -11.28 -6.29
C LEU A 46 9.61 -11.58 -5.77
N GLN A 47 10.14 -12.79 -6.01
CA GLN A 47 11.46 -13.19 -5.55
C GLN A 47 12.56 -12.56 -6.43
N PRO A 48 13.50 -11.77 -5.86
CA PRO A 48 14.55 -11.07 -6.62
C PRO A 48 15.45 -12.00 -7.42
N LYS A 49 15.64 -13.23 -6.92
CA LYS A 49 16.41 -14.29 -7.56
C LYS A 49 15.88 -14.62 -8.97
N ASN A 50 14.57 -14.51 -9.20
CA ASN A 50 13.96 -14.76 -10.51
C ASN A 50 14.32 -13.69 -11.54
N PHE A 51 14.74 -12.51 -11.07
CA PHE A 51 15.24 -11.41 -11.89
C PHE A 51 16.77 -11.35 -11.93
N LYS A 52 17.47 -12.35 -11.36
CA LYS A 52 18.95 -12.38 -11.23
C LYS A 52 19.51 -11.18 -10.47
N LEU A 53 18.78 -10.71 -9.45
CA LEU A 53 19.18 -9.61 -8.58
C LEU A 53 19.60 -10.17 -7.21
N ASN A 54 20.70 -9.66 -6.66
CA ASN A 54 21.09 -9.91 -5.27
C ASN A 54 20.61 -8.76 -4.39
N LEU A 55 20.33 -9.05 -3.13
CA LEU A 55 19.83 -8.04 -2.17
C LEU A 55 20.78 -6.84 -1.99
N LEU A 56 22.08 -7.09 -2.07
CA LEU A 56 23.13 -6.08 -1.93
C LEU A 56 23.49 -5.36 -3.24
N ASP A 57 22.89 -5.75 -4.38
CA ASP A 57 23.11 -5.01 -5.63
C ASP A 57 22.57 -3.59 -5.47
N LYS A 58 23.38 -2.61 -5.88
CA LYS A 58 22.95 -1.20 -5.94
C LYS A 58 22.30 -0.89 -7.28
N VAL A 59 21.19 -0.18 -7.24
CA VAL A 59 20.41 0.26 -8.41
C VAL A 59 19.95 1.69 -8.22
N ARG A 60 19.64 2.35 -9.33
CA ARG A 60 19.01 3.68 -9.29
C ARG A 60 17.50 3.52 -9.13
N PHE A 61 16.91 4.23 -8.19
CA PHE A 61 15.46 4.26 -7.99
C PHE A 61 14.81 5.32 -8.88
N GLN A 62 15.54 6.43 -9.12
CA GLN A 62 15.06 7.54 -9.94
C GLN A 62 14.56 7.07 -11.32
N GLY A 63 13.32 7.45 -11.65
CA GLY A 63 12.66 7.09 -12.90
C GLY A 63 12.08 5.68 -12.94
N ILE A 64 12.09 4.95 -11.82
CA ILE A 64 11.42 3.65 -11.67
C ILE A 64 10.50 3.67 -10.44
N LEU A 65 10.99 4.13 -9.29
CA LEU A 65 10.22 4.28 -8.06
C LEU A 65 9.97 5.75 -7.73
N PHE A 66 8.80 6.04 -7.17
CA PHE A 66 8.45 7.34 -6.61
C PHE A 66 8.72 7.33 -5.11
N THR A 67 10.00 7.46 -4.76
CA THR A 67 10.49 7.48 -3.37
C THR A 67 11.44 8.67 -3.15
N GLN A 68 11.72 9.00 -1.89
CA GLN A 68 12.61 10.12 -1.52
C GLN A 68 14.10 9.84 -1.75
N GLN A 69 14.45 8.61 -2.17
CA GLN A 69 15.82 8.17 -2.41
C GLN A 69 16.06 7.97 -3.91
N ASP A 70 17.14 8.53 -4.45
CA ASP A 70 17.48 8.39 -5.88
C ASP A 70 18.13 7.04 -6.23
N GLU A 71 18.76 6.40 -5.25
CA GLU A 71 19.45 5.12 -5.37
C GLU A 71 19.47 4.36 -4.05
N GLY A 72 19.67 3.06 -4.15
CA GLY A 72 19.78 2.19 -2.99
C GLY A 72 20.04 0.74 -3.39
N THR A 73 19.97 -0.13 -2.40
CA THR A 73 20.09 -1.57 -2.56
C THR A 73 18.76 -2.20 -2.98
N ILE A 74 18.83 -3.38 -3.59
CA ILE A 74 17.63 -4.17 -3.90
C ILE A 74 16.84 -4.51 -2.63
N GLU A 75 17.50 -4.75 -1.50
CA GLU A 75 16.86 -4.95 -0.19
C GLU A 75 16.02 -3.74 0.24
N GLU A 76 16.58 -2.53 0.12
CA GLU A 76 15.87 -1.29 0.43
C GLU A 76 14.64 -1.10 -0.46
N ALA A 77 14.78 -1.37 -1.76
CA ALA A 77 13.67 -1.29 -2.69
C ALA A 77 12.55 -2.31 -2.38
N ILE A 78 12.91 -3.55 -2.05
CA ILE A 78 11.93 -4.59 -1.67
C ILE A 78 11.17 -4.21 -0.42
N ARG A 79 11.86 -3.66 0.59
CA ARG A 79 11.21 -3.19 1.81
C ARG A 79 10.21 -2.08 1.52
N PHE A 80 10.58 -1.12 0.66
CA PHE A 80 9.67 -0.08 0.19
C PHE A 80 8.47 -0.68 -0.54
N LEU A 81 8.71 -1.48 -1.59
CA LEU A 81 7.65 -2.12 -2.38
C LEU A 81 6.72 -3.01 -1.53
N HIS A 82 7.26 -3.73 -0.55
CA HIS A 82 6.45 -4.55 0.36
C HIS A 82 5.55 -3.68 1.23
N ALA A 83 6.08 -2.62 1.83
CA ALA A 83 5.28 -1.69 2.63
C ALA A 83 4.18 -1.01 1.80
N THR A 84 4.46 -0.72 0.53
CA THR A 84 3.53 -0.04 -0.38
C THR A 84 2.45 -0.96 -0.94
N TYR A 85 2.81 -2.18 -1.37
CA TYR A 85 1.92 -3.03 -2.18
C TYR A 85 1.43 -4.31 -1.47
N SER A 86 1.99 -4.62 -0.29
CA SER A 86 1.89 -5.96 0.30
C SER A 86 1.76 -5.98 1.82
N ASP A 87 1.51 -4.83 2.45
CA ASP A 87 1.27 -4.75 3.90
C ASP A 87 -0.25 -4.72 4.18
N ALA A 88 -0.74 -3.72 4.92
CA ALA A 88 -2.17 -3.59 5.24
C ALA A 88 -3.06 -3.13 4.07
N ILE A 89 -2.45 -2.79 2.92
CA ILE A 89 -3.13 -2.31 1.72
C ILE A 89 -2.60 -3.12 0.52
N GLY A 90 -3.53 -3.62 -0.29
CA GLY A 90 -3.26 -4.26 -1.57
C GLY A 90 -3.86 -3.40 -2.68
N THR A 91 -3.06 -3.08 -3.69
CA THR A 91 -3.52 -2.28 -4.83
C THR A 91 -3.56 -3.10 -6.11
N GLU A 92 -4.61 -2.88 -6.89
CA GLU A 92 -4.82 -3.53 -8.18
C GLU A 92 -5.16 -2.44 -9.19
N PHE A 93 -4.22 -2.16 -10.08
CA PHE A 93 -4.36 -1.12 -11.10
C PHE A 93 -3.68 -1.47 -12.43
N SER A 94 -3.06 -2.65 -12.54
CA SER A 94 -2.40 -3.10 -13.77
C SER A 94 -3.36 -3.32 -14.94
N TYR A 95 -4.66 -3.46 -14.67
CA TYR A 95 -5.72 -3.60 -15.66
C TYR A 95 -6.22 -2.26 -16.23
N LEU A 96 -5.79 -1.12 -15.67
CA LEU A 96 -6.10 0.20 -16.23
C LEU A 96 -5.63 0.26 -17.68
N GLU A 97 -6.38 0.91 -18.57
CA GLU A 97 -6.16 0.82 -20.01
C GLU A 97 -4.93 1.62 -20.45
N THR A 98 -4.78 2.83 -19.91
CA THR A 98 -3.72 3.74 -20.34
C THR A 98 -2.47 3.64 -19.47
N GLU A 99 -1.31 3.91 -20.07
CA GLU A 99 -0.05 3.99 -19.31
C GLU A 99 -0.05 5.19 -18.36
N GLU A 100 -0.68 6.30 -18.76
CA GLU A 100 -0.79 7.50 -17.94
C GLU A 100 -1.53 7.22 -16.63
N GLU A 101 -2.66 6.51 -16.68
CA GLU A 101 -3.40 6.12 -15.48
C GLU A 101 -2.59 5.16 -14.59
N ARG A 102 -1.87 4.21 -15.18
CA ARG A 102 -1.03 3.26 -14.41
C ARG A 102 0.12 3.96 -13.71
N GLU A 103 0.81 4.87 -14.38
CA GLU A 103 1.91 5.63 -13.79
C GLU A 103 1.39 6.63 -12.75
N TRP A 104 0.27 7.32 -13.00
CA TRP A 104 -0.36 8.18 -11.99
C TRP A 104 -0.72 7.40 -10.73
N PHE A 105 -1.31 6.20 -10.88
CA PHE A 105 -1.71 5.38 -9.74
C PHE A 105 -0.47 4.87 -8.97
N ALA A 106 0.58 4.46 -9.69
CA ALA A 106 1.83 4.06 -9.07
C ALA A 106 2.47 5.22 -8.28
N GLU A 107 2.53 6.42 -8.86
CA GLU A 107 3.03 7.62 -8.18
C GLU A 107 2.20 7.95 -6.94
N ALA A 108 0.88 8.00 -7.07
CA ALA A 108 -0.01 8.33 -5.96
C ALA A 108 0.15 7.35 -4.79
N VAL A 109 0.22 6.03 -5.06
CA VAL A 109 0.35 5.02 -4.01
C VAL A 109 1.75 5.02 -3.38
N GLU A 110 2.80 5.12 -4.18
CA GLU A 110 4.19 5.12 -3.71
C GLU A 110 4.52 6.37 -2.88
N THR A 111 3.90 7.51 -3.19
CA THR A 111 4.06 8.77 -2.44
C THR A 111 3.17 8.85 -1.20
N THR A 112 1.88 8.52 -1.31
CA THR A 112 0.90 8.67 -0.20
C THR A 112 1.25 7.75 0.98
N LEU A 113 1.64 6.51 0.71
CA LEU A 113 1.96 5.55 1.78
C LEU A 113 3.29 5.84 2.49
N ALA A 114 4.11 6.72 1.93
CA ALA A 114 5.32 7.23 2.60
C ALA A 114 5.00 8.31 3.64
N GLU A 115 3.80 8.91 3.62
CA GLU A 115 3.43 10.00 4.52
C GLU A 115 2.86 9.49 5.86
N SER A 116 3.56 9.77 6.95
CA SER A 116 3.06 9.43 8.29
C SER A 116 1.88 10.33 8.68
N LEU A 117 0.81 9.73 9.20
CA LEU A 117 -0.30 10.49 9.78
C LEU A 117 0.16 11.31 11.00
N ASN A 118 -0.17 12.60 11.03
CA ASN A 118 0.08 13.44 12.19
C ASN A 118 -0.79 13.01 13.39
N ASN A 119 -0.37 13.41 14.60
CA ASN A 119 -1.02 13.01 15.84
C ASN A 119 -2.49 13.45 15.95
N GLU A 120 -2.84 14.61 15.40
CA GLU A 120 -4.21 15.13 15.45
C GLU A 120 -5.14 14.35 14.53
N THR A 121 -4.70 14.00 13.32
CA THR A 121 -5.42 13.11 12.41
C THR A 121 -5.63 11.74 13.04
N ARG A 122 -4.60 11.17 13.68
CA ARG A 122 -4.70 9.88 14.40
C ARG A 122 -5.75 9.92 15.52
N LYS A 123 -5.76 10.98 16.34
CA LYS A 123 -6.78 11.18 17.40
C LYS A 123 -8.19 11.33 16.82
N THR A 124 -8.32 12.05 15.70
CA THR A 124 -9.61 12.25 15.03
C THR A 124 -10.17 10.92 14.53
N ILE A 125 -9.36 10.15 13.79
CA ILE A 125 -9.72 8.80 13.32
C ILE A 125 -10.15 7.89 14.48
N ALA A 126 -9.35 7.84 15.56
CA ALA A 126 -9.69 7.05 16.75
C ALA A 126 -11.01 7.49 17.39
N THR A 127 -11.25 8.80 17.46
CA THR A 127 -12.48 9.36 18.03
C THR A 127 -13.71 8.97 17.23
N GLU A 128 -13.65 9.02 15.89
CA GLU A 128 -14.77 8.62 15.03
C GLU A 128 -15.09 7.12 15.14
N MET A 129 -14.06 6.26 15.21
CA MET A 129 -14.26 4.82 15.44
C MET A 129 -14.91 4.55 16.81
N LEU A 130 -14.43 5.21 17.87
CA LEU A 130 -15.00 5.07 19.22
C LEU A 130 -16.45 5.54 19.31
N LYS A 131 -16.81 6.62 18.61
CA LYS A 131 -18.20 7.08 18.51
C LYS A 131 -19.10 6.03 17.87
N SER A 132 -18.64 5.40 16.78
CA SER A 132 -19.36 4.31 16.11
C SER A 132 -19.65 3.17 17.07
N GLN A 133 -18.62 2.67 17.75
CA GLN A 133 -18.74 1.58 18.71
C GLN A 133 -19.65 1.94 19.90
N ALA A 134 -19.50 3.16 20.44
CA ALA A 134 -20.33 3.62 21.55
C ALA A 134 -21.81 3.72 21.16
N PHE A 135 -22.10 4.14 19.93
CA PHE A 135 -23.45 4.22 19.41
C PHE A 135 -24.09 2.84 19.27
N ASP A 136 -23.38 1.87 18.69
CA ASP A 136 -23.86 0.50 18.58
C ASP A 136 -24.10 -0.15 19.94
N ASN A 137 -23.19 0.05 20.89
CA ASN A 137 -23.36 -0.41 22.27
C ASN A 137 -24.58 0.23 22.96
N PHE A 138 -24.81 1.53 22.75
CA PHE A 138 -25.99 2.22 23.27
C PHE A 138 -27.28 1.61 22.70
N LEU A 139 -27.34 1.37 21.39
CA LEU A 139 -28.49 0.76 20.76
C LEU A 139 -28.73 -0.66 21.26
N ALA A 140 -27.67 -1.45 21.46
CA ALA A 140 -27.75 -2.80 22.01
C ALA A 140 -28.39 -2.82 23.41
N ILE A 141 -28.07 -1.83 24.26
CA ILE A 141 -28.61 -1.72 25.63
C ILE A 141 -30.06 -1.22 25.63
N LYS A 142 -30.38 -0.21 24.80
CA LYS A 142 -31.68 0.47 24.85
C LYS A 142 -32.77 -0.21 24.00
N PHE A 143 -32.38 -0.85 22.92
CA PHE A 143 -33.31 -1.42 21.93
C PHE A 143 -32.99 -2.89 21.67
N VAL A 144 -33.02 -3.69 22.74
CA VAL A 144 -32.56 -5.09 22.75
C VAL A 144 -33.25 -5.96 21.69
N SER A 145 -34.55 -5.76 21.44
CA SER A 145 -35.33 -6.55 20.47
C SER A 145 -35.25 -6.02 19.03
N LEU A 146 -34.60 -4.87 18.81
CA LEU A 146 -34.53 -4.24 17.50
C LEU A 146 -33.30 -4.71 16.73
N LYS A 147 -33.51 -5.16 15.49
CA LYS A 147 -32.42 -5.44 14.54
C LYS A 147 -31.86 -4.12 14.01
N ARG A 148 -30.61 -3.80 14.36
CA ARG A 148 -29.97 -2.50 14.08
C ARG A 148 -28.98 -2.47 12.91
N TYR A 149 -28.52 -3.63 12.43
CA TYR A 149 -27.49 -3.73 11.37
C TYR A 149 -26.24 -2.89 11.71
N GLY A 150 -25.69 -3.11 12.91
CA GLY A 150 -24.56 -2.33 13.44
C GLY A 150 -23.25 -2.54 12.66
N GLY A 151 -22.30 -1.63 12.88
CA GLY A 151 -20.99 -1.60 12.23
C GLY A 151 -19.87 -2.18 13.08
N GLU A 152 -20.19 -2.99 14.10
CA GLU A 152 -19.20 -3.61 14.98
C GLU A 152 -18.21 -4.48 14.17
N GLY A 153 -16.91 -4.17 14.27
CA GLY A 153 -15.85 -4.78 13.46
C GLY A 153 -15.58 -4.07 12.11
N ALA A 154 -16.35 -3.04 11.76
CA ALA A 154 -16.21 -2.22 10.56
C ALA A 154 -16.17 -0.71 10.89
N GLU A 155 -15.78 -0.34 12.10
CA GLU A 155 -15.77 1.06 12.58
C GLU A 155 -14.82 1.95 11.78
N SER A 156 -13.77 1.37 11.18
CA SER A 156 -12.84 2.06 10.28
C SER A 156 -13.53 2.72 9.07
N MET A 157 -14.71 2.24 8.68
CA MET A 157 -15.54 2.89 7.67
C MET A 157 -15.89 4.34 8.04
N MET A 158 -16.07 4.66 9.33
CA MET A 158 -16.35 6.03 9.76
C MET A 158 -15.15 6.95 9.54
N ALA A 159 -13.92 6.43 9.72
CA ALA A 159 -12.71 7.18 9.41
C ALA A 159 -12.60 7.48 7.91
N PHE A 160 -12.95 6.50 7.05
CA PHE A 160 -13.01 6.70 5.61
C PHE A 160 -14.00 7.80 5.20
N TRP A 161 -15.25 7.74 5.69
CA TRP A 161 -16.26 8.75 5.36
C TRP A 161 -15.87 10.14 5.87
N HIS A 162 -15.30 10.21 7.08
CA HIS A 162 -14.81 11.46 7.63
C HIS A 162 -13.77 12.12 6.72
N GLU A 163 -12.76 11.36 6.29
CA GLU A 163 -11.70 11.91 5.43
C GLU A 163 -12.22 12.25 4.04
N ILE A 164 -13.09 11.42 3.44
CA ILE A 164 -13.72 11.75 2.15
C ILE A 164 -14.48 13.07 2.21
N PHE A 165 -15.34 13.26 3.21
CA PHE A 165 -16.11 14.51 3.30
C PHE A 165 -15.23 15.73 3.56
N LYS A 166 -14.17 15.56 4.35
CA LYS A 166 -13.17 16.61 4.57
C LYS A 166 -12.45 16.98 3.27
N LEU A 167 -11.98 15.99 2.50
CA LEU A 167 -11.33 16.22 1.20
C LEU A 167 -12.27 16.90 0.20
N CYS A 168 -13.55 16.50 0.14
CA CYS A 168 -14.53 17.16 -0.72
C CYS A 168 -14.84 18.61 -0.30
N ALA A 169 -14.84 18.90 1.01
CA ALA A 169 -15.17 20.23 1.53
C ALA A 169 -14.02 21.23 1.40
N TYR A 170 -12.78 20.76 1.56
CA TYR A 170 -11.58 21.60 1.53
C TYR A 170 -10.78 21.47 0.22
N GLY A 171 -11.35 20.82 -0.79
CA GLY A 171 -10.69 20.57 -2.08
C GLY A 171 -10.20 21.86 -2.73
N ASN A 172 -8.87 22.02 -2.74
CA ASN A 172 -8.11 22.59 -3.84
C ASN A 172 -7.62 21.43 -4.71
#